data_AF-A0A966M0B0-F1
#
_entry.id   AF-A0A966M0B0-F1
#
_cell.length_a   1.000
_cell.length_b   1.000
_cell.length_c   1.000
_cell.angle_alpha   90.00
_cell.angle_beta   90.00
_cell.angle_gamma   90.00
#
_symmetry.space_group_name_H-M   'P 1'
#
loop_
_entity.id
_entity.type
_entity.pdbx_description
1 polymer ?
#
loop_
_entity_poly.entity_id
_entity_poly.type
_entity_poly.pdbx_seq_one_letter_code
_entity_poly.pdbx_strand_id
1 'polypeptide(L)'
;MLELEQVENLIKLLQGIKTDIKRRQRLLEKECNTPNQHQKRGVDLSWSAMELEKSEFLLHTLVVQAGIANPFNDDYYGVMYFQPSAFHKYPFNKKHPIKDN
;
A
#
# COMPACT_ATOMS: atom_id res chain seq x y z
N MET A 1 13.66 -18.21 13.48
CA MET A 1 13.67 -17.03 14.38
C MET A 1 13.69 -15.80 13.48
N LEU A 2 12.99 -14.73 13.82
CA LEU A 2 13.03 -13.49 13.02
C LEU A 2 14.45 -12.93 13.02
N GLU A 3 15.01 -12.69 11.84
CA GLU A 3 16.33 -12.07 11.68
C GLU A 3 16.23 -10.56 11.90
N LEU A 4 17.30 -9.95 12.44
CA LEU A 4 17.34 -8.52 12.72
C LEU A 4 17.03 -7.68 11.47
N GLU A 5 17.57 -8.07 10.31
CA GLU A 5 17.31 -7.39 9.04
C GLU A 5 15.81 -7.41 8.66
N GLN A 6 15.12 -8.52 8.90
CA GLN A 6 13.67 -8.62 8.63
C GLN A 6 12.89 -7.67 9.54
N VAL A 7 13.28 -7.57 10.81
CA VAL A 7 12.69 -6.62 11.77
C VAL A 7 12.92 -5.18 11.32
N GLU A 8 14.14 -4.82 10.93
CA GLU A 8 14.45 -3.46 10.46
C GLU A 8 13.67 -3.08 9.20
N ASN A 9 13.54 -4.02 8.26
CA ASN A 9 12.75 -3.82 7.04
C ASN A 9 11.26 -3.61 7.35
N LEU A 10 10.70 -4.39 8.28
CA LEU A 10 9.32 -4.20 8.76
C LEU A 10 9.13 -2.82 9.40
N ILE A 11 10.05 -2.39 10.27
CA ILE A 11 9.98 -1.08 10.92
C ILE A 11 10.04 0.05 9.89
N LYS A 12 10.96 0.00 8.93
CA LYS A 12 11.08 1.00 7.85
C LYS A 12 9.79 1.09 7.03
N LEU A 13 9.21 -0.06 6.65
CA LEU A 13 7.97 -0.09 5.88
C LEU A 13 6.80 0.51 6.67
N LEU A 14 6.66 0.14 7.95
CA LEU A 14 5.62 0.69 8.83
C LEU A 14 5.76 2.21 9.03
N GLN A 15 7.00 2.72 9.14
CA GLN A 15 7.26 4.16 9.18
C GLN A 15 6.87 4.86 7.88
N GLY A 16 7.12 4.23 6.74
CA GLY A 16 6.67 4.69 5.42
C GLY A 16 5.14 4.78 5.36
N ILE A 17 4.44 3.68 5.67
CA ILE A 17 2.97 3.59 5.72
C ILE A 17 2.40 4.68 6.63
N LYS A 18 2.95 4.87 7.83
CA LYS A 18 2.54 5.93 8.75
C LYS A 18 2.67 7.32 8.14
N THR A 19 3.75 7.56 7.40
CA THR A 19 3.99 8.84 6.72
C THR A 19 2.97 9.07 5.61
N ASP A 20 2.64 8.03 4.85
CA ASP A 20 1.63 8.08 3.81
C ASP A 20 0.22 8.32 4.33
N ILE A 21 -0.16 7.66 5.43
CA ILE A 21 -1.44 7.90 6.11
C ILE A 21 -1.54 9.37 6.53
N LYS A 22 -0.49 9.94 7.13
CA LYS A 22 -0.46 11.36 7.51
C LYS A 22 -0.58 12.29 6.30
N ARG A 23 0.12 11.98 5.20
CA ARG A 23 0.03 12.75 3.95
C ARG A 23 -1.40 12.71 3.39
N ARG A 24 -2.05 11.55 3.40
CA ARG A 24 -3.44 11.38 2.97
C ARG A 24 -4.42 12.18 3.84
N GLN A 25 -4.25 12.17 5.16
CA GLN A 25 -5.06 12.97 6.07
C GLN A 25 -4.97 14.47 5.76
N ARG A 26 -3.76 14.98 5.57
CA ARG A 26 -3.55 16.38 5.16
C ARG A 26 -4.21 16.72 3.82
N LEU A 27 -4.23 15.78 2.86
CA LEU A 27 -4.93 15.98 1.60
C LEU A 27 -6.45 16.07 1.80
N LEU A 28 -7.02 15.25 2.70
CA LEU A 28 -8.45 15.28 3.03
C LEU A 28 -8.86 16.58 3.73
N GLU A 29 -8.02 17.06 4.65
CA GLU A 29 -8.22 18.30 5.39
C GLU A 29 -8.06 19.55 4.53
N LYS A 30 -7.40 19.44 3.37
CA LYS A 30 -7.16 20.57 2.47
C LYS A 30 -8.47 21.11 1.91
N GLU A 31 -8.78 22.36 2.27
CA GLU A 31 -9.89 23.11 1.70
C GLU A 31 -9.76 23.23 0.18
N CYS A 32 -10.89 23.07 -0.52
CA CYS A 32 -10.98 23.21 -1.96
C CYS A 32 -12.09 24.22 -2.24
N ASN A 33 -11.72 25.32 -2.87
CA ASN A 33 -12.59 26.45 -3.17
C ASN A 33 -13.03 26.48 -4.63
N THR A 34 -12.44 25.63 -5.49
CA THR A 34 -12.80 25.55 -6.90
C THR A 34 -12.98 24.11 -7.37
N PRO A 35 -13.80 23.86 -8.40
CA PRO A 35 -13.96 22.52 -8.98
C PRO A 35 -12.64 21.87 -9.39
N ASN A 36 -11.71 22.65 -9.94
CA ASN A 36 -10.38 22.17 -10.32
C ASN A 36 -9.55 21.70 -9.11
N GLN A 37 -9.68 22.37 -7.96
CA GLN A 37 -9.02 21.94 -6.71
C GLN A 37 -9.62 20.63 -6.19
N HIS A 38 -10.94 20.47 -6.25
CA HIS A 38 -11.60 19.21 -5.88
C HIS A 38 -11.16 18.05 -6.77
N GLN A 39 -11.12 18.28 -8.09
CA GLN A 39 -10.69 17.27 -9.05
C GLN A 39 -9.24 16.86 -8.80
N LYS A 40 -8.33 17.83 -8.64
CA LYS A 40 -6.92 17.55 -8.33
C LYS A 40 -6.77 16.77 -7.02
N ARG A 41 -7.46 17.18 -5.96
CA ARG A 41 -7.45 16.47 -4.67
C ARG A 41 -7.97 15.03 -4.81
N GLY A 42 -9.02 14.80 -5.59
CA GLY A 42 -9.54 13.46 -5.85
C GLY A 42 -8.53 12.57 -6.55
N VAL A 43 -7.82 13.10 -7.55
CA VAL A 43 -6.74 12.38 -8.24
C VAL A 43 -5.60 12.09 -7.26
N ASP A 44 -5.11 13.09 -6.53
CA ASP A 44 -4.03 12.93 -5.54
C ASP A 44 -4.38 11.88 -4.47
N LEU A 45 -5.63 11.87 -3.98
CA LEU A 45 -6.12 10.88 -3.02
C LEU A 45 -6.19 9.47 -3.62
N SER A 46 -6.52 9.35 -4.90
CA SER A 46 -6.61 8.06 -5.59
C SER A 46 -5.21 7.47 -5.82
N TRP A 47 -4.25 8.31 -6.21
CA TRP A 47 -2.83 7.93 -6.28
C TRP A 47 -2.28 7.53 -4.91
N SER A 48 -2.57 8.33 -3.88
CA SER A 48 -2.15 8.02 -2.52
C SER A 48 -2.78 6.73 -1.99
N ALA A 49 -4.02 6.40 -2.35
CA ALA A 49 -4.67 5.15 -1.97
C ALA A 49 -3.94 3.96 -2.59
N MET A 50 -3.65 4.02 -3.89
CA MET A 50 -2.93 2.96 -4.59
C MET A 50 -1.57 2.67 -3.93
N GLU A 51 -0.76 3.69 -3.65
CA GLU A 51 0.58 3.48 -3.07
C GLU A 51 0.53 2.95 -1.62
N LEU A 52 -0.47 3.39 -0.85
CA LEU A 52 -0.71 2.85 0.49
C LEU A 52 -1.09 1.37 0.43
N GLU A 53 -2.03 1.00 -0.43
CA GLU A 53 -2.51 -0.37 -0.55
C GLU A 53 -1.38 -1.30 -1.04
N LYS A 54 -0.55 -0.87 -2.00
CA LYS A 54 0.66 -1.60 -2.40
C LYS A 54 1.63 -1.84 -1.23
N SER A 55 1.81 -0.81 -0.38
CA SER A 55 2.68 -0.90 0.80
C SER A 55 2.11 -1.85 1.86
N GLU A 56 0.79 -1.86 2.03
CA GLU A 56 0.08 -2.79 2.92
C GLU A 56 0.21 -4.24 2.44
N PHE A 57 0.12 -4.51 1.12
CA PHE A 57 0.38 -5.83 0.57
C PHE A 57 1.83 -6.29 0.79
N LEU A 58 2.80 -5.38 0.61
CA LEU A 58 4.20 -5.70 0.89
C LEU A 58 4.40 -6.01 2.38
N LEU A 59 3.75 -5.24 3.26
CA LEU A 59 3.79 -5.47 4.70
C LEU A 59 3.23 -6.84 5.05
N HIS A 60 2.03 -7.18 4.55
CA HIS A 60 1.43 -8.50 4.72
C HIS A 60 2.39 -9.61 4.30
N THR A 61 3.00 -9.47 3.12
CA THR A 61 3.95 -10.46 2.59
C THR A 61 5.13 -10.67 3.54
N LEU A 62 5.75 -9.59 4.01
CA LEU A 62 6.88 -9.66 4.94
C LEU A 62 6.48 -10.25 6.31
N VAL A 63 5.30 -9.88 6.82
CA VAL A 63 4.78 -10.39 8.10
C VAL A 63 4.48 -11.89 8.02
N VAL A 64 3.98 -12.38 6.87
CA VAL A 64 3.79 -13.83 6.64
C VAL A 64 5.14 -14.54 6.53
N GLN A 65 6.10 -13.99 5.79
CA GLN A 65 7.44 -14.58 5.66
C GLN A 65 8.19 -14.64 6.99
N ALA A 66 7.97 -13.65 7.86
CA ALA A 66 8.48 -13.62 9.22
C ALA A 66 7.81 -14.64 10.17
N GLY A 67 6.77 -15.34 9.73
CA GLY A 67 5.98 -16.27 10.57
C GLY A 67 5.10 -15.57 11.60
N ILE A 68 4.85 -14.26 11.44
CA ILE A 68 4.01 -13.47 12.36
C ILE A 68 2.52 -13.60 12.00
N ALA A 69 2.20 -13.78 10.72
CA ALA A 69 0.84 -13.95 10.22
C ALA A 69 0.73 -15.17 9.30
N ASN A 70 -0.50 -15.64 9.12
CA ASN A 70 -0.80 -16.69 8.15
C ASN A 70 -0.99 -16.09 6.74
N PRO A 71 -0.60 -16.81 5.67
CA PRO A 71 -0.97 -16.43 4.33
C PRO A 71 -2.49 -16.44 4.17
N PHE A 72 -2.98 -15.62 3.25
CA PHE A 72 -4.37 -15.74 2.77
C PHE A 72 -4.48 -16.90 1.77
N ASN A 73 -5.68 -17.16 1.25
CA ASN A 73 -5.88 -18.13 0.17
C ASN A 73 -5.20 -17.67 -1.14
N ASP A 74 -5.01 -18.60 -2.07
CA ASP A 74 -4.32 -18.31 -3.33
C ASP A 74 -5.01 -17.22 -4.16
N ASP A 75 -6.34 -17.11 -4.06
CA ASP A 75 -7.16 -16.07 -4.72
C ASP A 75 -6.83 -14.64 -4.23
N TYR A 76 -6.30 -14.51 -3.02
CA TYR A 76 -5.84 -13.22 -2.50
C TYR A 76 -4.59 -12.72 -3.22
N TYR A 77 -3.76 -13.61 -3.73
CA TYR A 77 -2.53 -13.26 -4.43
C TYR A 77 -2.78 -13.11 -5.94
N GLY A 78 -1.80 -12.59 -6.68
CA GLY A 78 -1.90 -12.34 -8.12
C GLY A 78 -2.23 -10.89 -8.50
N VAL A 79 -2.69 -10.69 -9.74
CA VAL A 79 -2.79 -9.35 -10.32
C VAL A 79 -4.03 -8.61 -9.83
N MET A 80 -3.80 -7.48 -9.20
CA MET A 80 -4.77 -6.45 -8.89
C MET A 80 -4.63 -5.30 -9.88
N TYR A 81 -5.73 -4.63 -10.19
CA TYR A 81 -5.72 -3.43 -11.03
C TYR A 81 -6.17 -2.22 -10.23
N PHE A 82 -5.32 -1.20 -10.20
CA PHE A 82 -5.66 0.10 -9.65
C PHE A 82 -6.09 1.05 -10.76
N GLN A 83 -7.07 1.91 -10.47
CA GLN A 83 -7.52 2.94 -11.40
C GLN A 83 -7.50 4.31 -10.69
N PRO A 84 -6.31 4.87 -10.40
CA PRO A 84 -6.17 6.13 -9.69
C PRO A 84 -6.54 7.36 -10.55
N SER A 85 -6.77 7.15 -11.86
CA SER A 85 -7.23 8.18 -12.79
C SER A 85 -8.26 7.60 -13.76
N ALA A 86 -9.03 8.47 -14.42
CA ALA A 86 -10.04 8.06 -15.38
C ALA A 86 -9.47 7.31 -16.60
N PHE A 87 -8.20 7.52 -16.94
CA PHE A 87 -7.61 7.10 -18.21
C PHE A 87 -6.66 5.91 -18.12
N HIS A 88 -6.19 5.55 -16.92
CA HIS A 88 -5.13 4.56 -16.76
C HIS A 88 -5.47 3.51 -15.70
N LYS A 89 -5.27 2.24 -16.07
CA LYS A 89 -5.25 1.10 -15.15
C LYS A 89 -3.81 0.68 -14.90
N TYR A 90 -3.45 0.51 -13.65
CA TYR A 90 -2.11 0.08 -13.24
C TYR A 90 -2.19 -1.33 -12.68
N PRO A 91 -1.56 -2.32 -13.33
CA PRO A 91 -1.45 -3.65 -12.76
C PRO A 91 -0.48 -3.62 -11.58
N PHE A 92 -0.83 -4.35 -10.52
CA PHE A 92 0.04 -4.62 -9.39
C PHE A 92 -0.03 -6.11 -9.08
N ASN A 93 1.12 -6.77 -9.09
CA ASN A 93 1.20 -8.19 -8.82
C ASN A 93 1.43 -8.41 -7.32
N LYS A 94 0.39 -8.85 -6.61
CA LYS A 94 0.46 -9.25 -5.21
C LYS A 94 1.22 -10.56 -5.14
N LYS A 95 2.51 -10.47 -4.80
CA LYS A 95 3.37 -11.65 -4.71
C LYS A 95 2.92 -12.54 -3.57
N HIS A 96 2.86 -13.84 -3.83
CA HIS A 96 2.71 -14.81 -2.76
C HIS A 96 3.97 -14.76 -1.87
N PRO A 97 3.84 -14.78 -0.53
CA PRO A 97 4.98 -14.92 0.36
C PRO A 97 5.70 -16.22 0.05
N ILE A 98 6.97 -16.12 -0.34
CA ILE A 98 7.80 -17.30 -0.57
C ILE A 98 8.08 -17.88 0.82
N LYS A 99 7.69 -19.14 1.04
CA LYS A 99 8.21 -19.90 2.18
C LYS A 99 9.64 -20.26 1.82
N ASP A 100 10.61 -19.65 2.47
CA ASP A 100 11.95 -20.21 2.48
C ASP A 100 11.84 -21.55 3.23
N ASN A 101 12.02 -22.65 2.49
CA ASN A 101 12.07 -24.01 3.02
C ASN A 101 13.36 -24.22 3.81
#